data_AF-A0A3C0CBI1-F1
#
_entry.id   AF-A0A3C0CBI1-F1
#
_cell.length_a   1.000
_cell.length_b   1.000
_cell.length_c   1.000
_cell.angle_alpha   90.00
_cell.angle_beta   90.00
_cell.angle_gamma   90.00
#
_symmetry.space_group_name_H-M   'P 1'
#
loop_
_entity.id
_entity.type
_entity.pdbx_description
1 polymer ?
#
loop_
_entity_poly.entity_id
_entity_poly.type
_entity_poly.pdbx_seq_one_letter_code
_entity_poly.pdbx_strand_id
1 'polypeptide(L)'
;MFEEVNKLFLTGHGLQSFKILKEYGIFEILFPGLEEYLENPVFNSFVEYALKSSDERCKEQKRNMPHFLYAVILWAKFQNEILRLSDLNDSVVNAASMRELADIACPKVLRIQHAVTAIPMSISESIRSMWSLQLQFLEIDDPKSVEAVTSRQLFRGGFDIFRLRARFEPYLEPFVRFWQPYYDESAARSKQKNEQRLAKERDAL
;
A
#
# COMPACT_ATOMS: atom_id res chain seq x y z
N MET A 1 -12.79 2.00 16.20
CA MET A 1 -12.90 1.24 14.95
C MET A 1 -11.56 0.98 14.28
N PHE A 2 -10.67 1.97 14.10
CA PHE A 2 -9.32 1.75 13.56
C PHE A 2 -8.56 0.62 14.29
N GLU A 3 -8.52 0.66 15.62
CA GLU A 3 -7.82 -0.35 16.43
C GLU A 3 -8.43 -1.74 16.28
N GLU A 4 -9.76 -1.85 16.16
CA GLU A 4 -10.44 -3.12 15.94
C GLU A 4 -10.14 -3.69 14.55
N VAL A 5 -10.09 -2.85 13.51
CA VAL A 5 -9.62 -3.28 12.16
C VAL A 5 -8.19 -3.78 12.24
N ASN A 6 -7.30 -3.07 12.94
CA ASN A 6 -5.92 -3.52 13.11
C ASN A 6 -5.85 -4.87 13.85
N LYS A 7 -6.65 -5.06 14.90
CA LYS A 7 -6.72 -6.35 15.61
C LYS A 7 -7.18 -7.47 14.69
N LEU A 8 -8.24 -7.25 13.89
CA LEU A 8 -8.79 -8.25 12.98
C LEU A 8 -7.80 -8.68 11.89
N PHE A 9 -7.03 -7.74 11.35
CA PHE A 9 -6.21 -7.99 10.16
C PHE A 9 -4.70 -8.09 10.41
N LEU A 10 -4.17 -7.56 11.51
CA LEU A 10 -2.72 -7.46 11.73
C LEU A 10 -2.17 -8.38 12.83
N THR A 11 -3.00 -9.24 13.43
CA THR A 11 -2.63 -10.13 14.53
C THR A 11 -2.52 -11.61 14.12
N GLY A 12 -2.21 -11.88 12.85
CA GLY A 12 -1.83 -13.22 12.37
C GLY A 12 -2.97 -14.12 11.89
N HIS A 13 -4.17 -13.56 11.76
CA HIS A 13 -5.37 -14.25 11.26
C HIS A 13 -6.20 -13.39 10.29
N GLY A 14 -5.59 -12.38 9.68
CA GLY A 14 -6.25 -11.42 8.80
C GLY A 14 -6.90 -12.06 7.57
N LEU A 15 -6.29 -13.09 6.97
CA LEU A 15 -6.90 -13.80 5.85
C LEU A 15 -8.22 -14.47 6.27
N GLN A 16 -8.23 -15.10 7.44
CA GLN A 16 -9.43 -15.75 7.96
C GLN A 16 -10.50 -14.71 8.34
N SER A 17 -10.10 -13.60 8.96
CA SER A 17 -10.98 -12.47 9.25
C SER A 17 -11.63 -11.95 7.98
N PHE A 18 -10.86 -11.74 6.89
CA PHE A 18 -11.40 -11.28 5.62
C PHE A 18 -12.49 -12.19 5.07
N LYS A 19 -12.23 -13.50 5.04
CA LYS A 19 -13.19 -14.49 4.52
C LYS A 19 -14.50 -14.47 5.31
N ILE A 20 -14.42 -14.49 6.64
CA ILE A 20 -15.59 -14.44 7.53
C ILE A 20 -16.33 -13.11 7.35
N LEU A 21 -15.62 -11.98 7.41
CA LEU A 21 -16.25 -10.66 7.30
C LEU A 21 -16.93 -10.47 5.93
N LYS A 22 -16.37 -11.03 4.86
CA LYS A 22 -17.00 -11.04 3.54
C LYS A 22 -18.26 -11.92 3.52
N GLU A 23 -18.17 -13.15 4.04
CA GLU A 23 -19.30 -14.09 4.10
C GLU A 23 -20.52 -13.50 4.83
N TYR A 24 -20.29 -12.74 5.90
CA TYR A 24 -21.35 -12.10 6.69
C TYR A 24 -21.71 -10.67 6.24
N GLY A 25 -21.15 -10.16 5.13
CA GLY A 25 -21.43 -8.80 4.65
C GLY A 25 -20.95 -7.68 5.59
N ILE A 26 -19.97 -7.97 6.45
CA ILE A 26 -19.41 -7.01 7.42
C ILE A 26 -18.23 -6.25 6.80
N PHE A 27 -17.52 -6.84 5.85
CA PHE A 27 -16.32 -6.24 5.26
C PHE A 27 -16.60 -4.86 4.64
N GLU A 28 -17.69 -4.74 3.90
CA GLU A 28 -18.14 -3.48 3.29
C GLU A 28 -18.52 -2.39 4.32
N ILE A 29 -19.02 -2.78 5.49
CA ILE A 29 -19.27 -1.85 6.59
C ILE A 29 -17.94 -1.24 7.08
N LEU A 30 -16.87 -2.04 7.12
CA LEU A 30 -15.54 -1.61 7.55
C LEU A 30 -14.79 -0.81 6.48
N PHE A 31 -15.05 -1.12 5.21
CA PHE A 31 -14.40 -0.50 4.05
C PHE A 31 -15.46 -0.07 3.02
N PRO A 32 -16.22 1.01 3.29
CA PRO A 32 -17.36 1.40 2.47
C PRO A 32 -16.95 1.76 1.04
N GLY A 33 -17.79 1.42 0.08
CA GLY A 33 -17.51 1.62 -1.35
C GLY A 33 -16.59 0.55 -1.94
N LEU A 34 -16.47 -0.61 -1.28
CA LEU A 34 -15.78 -1.80 -1.82
C LEU A 34 -16.74 -2.93 -2.22
N GLU A 35 -18.04 -2.75 -2.03
CA GLU A 35 -19.10 -3.74 -2.29
C GLU A 35 -18.98 -4.30 -3.71
N GLU A 36 -18.91 -3.41 -4.71
CA GLU A 36 -18.78 -3.78 -6.13
C GLU A 36 -17.49 -4.54 -6.47
N TYR A 37 -16.43 -4.35 -5.67
CA TYR A 37 -15.13 -5.01 -5.90
C TYR A 37 -15.10 -6.41 -5.28
N LEU A 38 -15.95 -6.70 -4.29
CA LEU A 38 -16.03 -8.03 -3.68
C LEU A 38 -16.57 -9.09 -4.64
N GLU A 39 -17.27 -8.70 -5.70
CA GLU A 39 -17.68 -9.59 -6.79
C GLU A 39 -16.52 -9.88 -7.77
N ASN A 40 -15.43 -9.10 -7.72
CA ASN A 40 -14.28 -9.29 -8.60
C ASN A 40 -13.30 -10.32 -8.00
N PRO A 41 -13.09 -11.49 -8.65
CA PRO A 41 -12.20 -12.52 -8.12
C PRO A 41 -10.72 -12.09 -8.04
N VAL A 42 -10.29 -11.18 -8.92
CA VAL A 42 -8.92 -10.65 -8.94
C VAL A 42 -8.68 -9.75 -7.73
N PHE A 43 -9.64 -8.87 -7.42
CA PHE A 43 -9.58 -8.03 -6.22
C PHE A 43 -9.51 -8.88 -4.94
N ASN A 44 -10.39 -9.87 -4.81
CA ASN A 44 -10.36 -10.79 -3.68
C ASN A 44 -9.01 -11.50 -3.56
N SER A 45 -8.50 -12.06 -4.66
CA SER A 45 -7.22 -12.78 -4.66
C SER A 45 -6.05 -11.86 -4.28
N PHE A 46 -6.09 -10.59 -4.71
CA PHE A 46 -5.11 -9.57 -4.35
C PHE A 46 -5.11 -9.28 -2.84
N VAL A 47 -6.29 -9.03 -2.26
CA VAL A 47 -6.44 -8.77 -0.82
C VAL A 47 -6.07 -10.02 0.00
N GLU A 48 -6.55 -11.20 -0.40
CA GLU A 48 -6.23 -12.47 0.27
C GLU A 48 -4.73 -12.74 0.29
N TYR A 49 -4.04 -12.51 -0.82
CA TYR A 49 -2.60 -12.70 -0.91
C TYR A 49 -1.84 -11.74 0.03
N ALA A 50 -2.25 -10.47 0.09
CA ALA A 50 -1.65 -9.48 0.97
C ALA A 50 -1.84 -9.82 2.46
N LEU A 51 -3.04 -10.27 2.82
CA LEU A 51 -3.37 -10.66 4.18
C LEU A 51 -2.63 -11.92 4.59
N LYS A 52 -2.54 -12.92 3.70
CA LYS A 52 -1.73 -14.12 3.94
C LYS A 52 -0.27 -13.77 4.24
N SER A 53 0.32 -12.89 3.42
CA SER A 53 1.70 -12.42 3.65
C SER A 53 1.84 -11.66 4.97
N SER A 54 0.82 -10.90 5.37
CA SER A 54 0.81 -10.16 6.63
C SER A 54 0.70 -11.11 7.84
N ASP A 55 -0.08 -12.18 7.70
CA ASP A 55 -0.23 -13.21 8.73
C ASP A 55 1.08 -13.98 8.96
N GLU A 56 1.77 -14.34 7.88
CA GLU A 56 3.10 -14.96 7.93
C GLU A 56 4.12 -14.05 8.64
N ARG A 57 4.15 -12.76 8.29
CA ARG A 57 5.03 -11.77 8.97
C ARG A 57 4.73 -11.65 10.47
N CYS A 58 3.46 -11.70 10.86
CA CYS A 58 3.08 -11.66 12.27
C CYS A 58 3.66 -12.86 13.03
N LYS A 59 3.60 -14.06 12.44
CA LYS A 59 4.17 -15.30 13.02
C LYS A 59 5.68 -15.22 13.18
N GLU A 60 6.36 -14.54 12.25
CA GLU A 60 7.80 -14.25 12.33
C GLU A 60 8.14 -13.11 13.31
N GLN A 61 7.17 -12.59 14.08
CA GLN A 61 7.33 -11.46 14.99
C GLN A 61 7.84 -10.17 14.30
N LYS A 62 7.62 -10.07 12.98
CA LYS A 62 7.94 -8.85 12.23
C LYS A 62 6.81 -7.84 12.43
N ARG A 63 7.18 -6.57 12.54
CA ARG A 63 6.20 -5.48 12.66
C ARG A 63 5.33 -5.42 11.40
N ASN A 64 4.03 -5.60 11.58
CA ASN A 64 3.02 -5.28 10.58
C ASN A 64 2.65 -3.79 10.69
N MET A 65 2.35 -3.17 9.54
CA MET A 65 2.15 -1.72 9.47
C MET A 65 0.73 -1.39 9.01
N PRO A 66 -0.08 -0.69 9.82
CA PRO A 66 -1.47 -0.35 9.46
C PRO A 66 -1.60 0.34 8.11
N HIS A 67 -0.74 1.31 7.79
CA HIS A 67 -0.80 2.01 6.51
C HIS A 67 -0.64 1.07 5.30
N PHE A 68 0.11 -0.04 5.41
CA PHE A 68 0.25 -1.00 4.31
C PHE A 68 -1.08 -1.74 4.06
N LEU A 69 -1.73 -2.21 5.13
CA LEU A 69 -3.04 -2.87 5.04
C LEU A 69 -4.06 -1.99 4.33
N TYR A 70 -4.22 -0.75 4.80
CA TYR A 70 -5.18 0.19 4.22
C TYR A 70 -4.79 0.59 2.79
N ALA A 71 -3.50 0.81 2.51
CA ALA A 71 -3.04 1.15 1.16
C ALA A 71 -3.33 0.03 0.14
N VAL A 72 -3.21 -1.24 0.55
CA VAL A 72 -3.56 -2.39 -0.28
C VAL A 72 -5.06 -2.50 -0.47
N ILE A 73 -5.85 -2.57 0.62
CA ILE A 73 -7.30 -2.79 0.54
C ILE A 73 -7.99 -1.70 -0.28
N LEU A 74 -7.60 -0.44 -0.10
CA LEU A 74 -8.22 0.70 -0.78
C LEU A 74 -7.62 0.97 -2.17
N TRP A 75 -6.64 0.17 -2.62
CA TRP A 75 -5.95 0.41 -3.90
C TRP A 75 -6.91 0.44 -5.09
N ALA A 76 -7.83 -0.53 -5.17
CA ALA A 76 -8.78 -0.62 -6.28
C ALA A 76 -9.70 0.61 -6.35
N LYS A 77 -10.18 1.08 -5.20
CA LYS A 77 -11.01 2.28 -5.10
C LYS A 77 -10.24 3.55 -5.51
N PHE A 78 -8.96 3.63 -5.12
CA PHE A 78 -8.08 4.72 -5.54
C PHE A 78 -7.82 4.72 -7.05
N GLN A 79 -7.55 3.55 -7.64
CA GLN A 79 -7.40 3.41 -9.08
C GLN A 79 -8.68 3.80 -9.83
N ASN A 80 -9.84 3.35 -9.37
CA ASN A 80 -11.11 3.70 -10.00
C ASN A 80 -11.39 5.21 -9.95
N GLU A 81 -11.10 5.88 -8.82
CA GLU A 81 -11.27 7.33 -8.74
C GLU A 81 -10.29 8.08 -9.68
N ILE A 82 -9.05 7.58 -9.86
CA ILE A 82 -8.13 8.14 -10.86
C ILE A 82 -8.69 7.96 -12.28
N LEU A 83 -9.16 6.76 -12.63
CA LEU A 83 -9.75 6.48 -13.95
C LEU A 83 -10.94 7.39 -14.22
N ARG A 84 -11.87 7.49 -13.28
CA ARG A 84 -13.01 8.41 -13.37
C ARG A 84 -12.58 9.86 -13.58
N LEU A 85 -11.56 10.32 -12.87
CA LEU A 85 -11.05 11.69 -13.04
C LEU A 85 -10.34 11.87 -14.39
N SER A 86 -9.66 10.84 -14.88
CA SER A 86 -9.02 10.82 -16.19
C SER A 86 -10.05 10.89 -17.31
N ASP A 87 -11.18 10.18 -17.19
CA ASP A 87 -12.29 10.23 -18.16
C ASP A 87 -12.96 11.61 -18.22
N LEU A 88 -12.80 12.43 -17.16
CA LEU A 88 -13.29 13.81 -17.11
C LEU A 88 -12.22 14.84 -17.53
N ASN A 89 -11.00 14.39 -17.80
CA ASN A 89 -9.83 15.23 -18.07
C ASN A 89 -9.65 15.52 -19.58
N ASP A 90 -10.74 15.93 -20.25
CA ASP A 90 -10.80 16.13 -21.71
C ASP A 90 -10.18 17.46 -22.21
N SER A 91 -9.41 18.15 -21.36
CA SER A 91 -8.82 19.45 -21.71
C SER A 91 -7.64 19.29 -22.65
N VAL A 92 -7.79 19.73 -23.90
CA VAL A 92 -6.71 19.72 -24.90
C VAL A 92 -5.60 20.72 -24.58
N VAL A 93 -5.90 21.78 -23.81
CA VAL A 93 -4.98 22.89 -23.53
C VAL A 93 -4.19 22.69 -22.24
N ASN A 94 -4.78 22.04 -21.25
CA ASN A 94 -4.17 21.81 -19.95
C ASN A 94 -4.77 20.56 -19.28
N ALA A 95 -4.46 19.39 -19.83
CA ALA A 95 -4.82 18.12 -19.21
C ALA A 95 -3.98 17.91 -17.95
N ALA A 96 -4.64 17.57 -16.85
CA ALA A 96 -3.94 17.20 -15.62
C ALA A 96 -3.13 15.91 -15.84
N SER A 97 -1.92 15.86 -15.30
CA SER A 97 -1.09 14.66 -15.26
C SER A 97 -1.67 13.59 -14.34
N MET A 98 -1.29 12.33 -14.54
CA MET A 98 -1.71 11.22 -13.65
C MET A 98 -1.37 11.46 -12.18
N ARG A 99 -0.28 12.18 -11.89
CA ARG A 99 0.10 12.56 -10.53
C ARG A 99 -0.87 13.57 -9.92
N GLU A 100 -1.28 14.59 -10.68
CA GLU A 100 -2.27 15.57 -10.22
C GLU A 100 -3.65 14.92 -10.00
N LEU A 101 -4.06 14.01 -10.88
CA LEU A 101 -5.29 13.24 -10.70
C LEU A 101 -5.24 12.39 -9.41
N ALA A 102 -4.10 11.76 -9.14
CA ALA A 102 -3.88 11.00 -7.91
C ALA A 102 -3.91 11.87 -6.65
N ASP A 103 -3.35 13.08 -6.70
CA ASP A 103 -3.39 14.03 -5.59
C ASP A 103 -4.82 14.51 -5.29
N ILE A 104 -5.70 14.54 -6.30
CA ILE A 104 -7.13 14.83 -6.14
C ILE A 104 -7.89 13.59 -5.63
N ALA A 105 -7.59 12.40 -6.15
CA ALA A 105 -8.28 11.16 -5.83
C ALA A 105 -8.03 10.69 -4.39
N CYS A 106 -6.76 10.75 -3.93
CA CYS A 106 -6.35 10.19 -2.65
C CYS A 106 -7.13 10.77 -1.45
N PRO A 107 -7.26 12.11 -1.29
CA PRO A 107 -8.04 12.70 -0.21
C PRO A 107 -9.51 12.26 -0.20
N LYS A 108 -10.14 12.07 -1.37
CA LYS A 108 -11.54 11.61 -1.45
C LYS A 108 -11.71 10.21 -0.89
N VAL A 109 -10.85 9.27 -1.33
CA VAL A 109 -10.86 7.88 -0.85
C VAL A 109 -10.61 7.81 0.65
N LEU A 110 -9.58 8.51 1.14
CA LEU A 110 -9.22 8.51 2.55
C LEU A 110 -10.26 9.20 3.44
N ARG A 111 -10.94 10.25 2.95
CA ARG A 111 -12.02 10.91 3.71
C ARG A 111 -13.19 9.97 3.97
N ILE A 112 -13.60 9.20 2.97
CA ILE A 112 -14.68 8.21 3.12
C ILE A 112 -14.27 7.15 4.14
N GLN A 113 -13.05 6.61 4.01
CA GLN A 113 -12.57 5.60 4.95
C GLN A 113 -12.41 6.13 6.38
N HIS A 114 -11.94 7.38 6.51
CA HIS A 114 -11.79 8.05 7.80
C HIS A 114 -13.13 8.17 8.54
N ALA A 115 -14.24 8.39 7.83
CA ALA A 115 -15.57 8.49 8.44
C ALA A 115 -16.00 7.19 9.18
N VAL A 116 -15.50 6.03 8.75
CA VAL A 116 -15.81 4.72 9.37
C VAL A 116 -14.77 4.31 10.40
N THR A 117 -13.49 4.42 10.04
CA THR A 117 -12.42 3.87 10.86
C THR A 117 -11.72 4.87 11.75
N ALA A 118 -11.86 6.19 11.50
CA ALA A 118 -11.09 7.25 12.15
C ALA A 118 -9.57 7.03 12.02
N ILE A 119 -9.11 6.80 10.77
CA ILE A 119 -7.68 6.60 10.46
C ILE A 119 -6.87 7.82 10.93
N PRO A 120 -5.81 7.64 11.74
CA PRO A 120 -4.95 8.75 12.14
C PRO A 120 -4.32 9.47 10.93
N MET A 121 -4.09 10.79 11.05
CA MET A 121 -3.52 11.59 9.96
C MET A 121 -2.17 11.06 9.47
N SER A 122 -1.28 10.64 10.37
CA SER A 122 0.03 10.07 10.03
C SER A 122 -0.06 8.78 9.21
N ILE A 123 -1.11 7.97 9.43
CA ILE A 123 -1.38 6.77 8.64
C ILE A 123 -1.90 7.15 7.26
N SER A 124 -2.80 8.13 7.18
CA SER A 124 -3.29 8.69 5.91
C SER A 124 -2.16 9.25 5.04
N GLU A 125 -1.22 9.98 5.64
CA GLU A 125 -0.03 10.50 4.95
C GLU A 125 0.89 9.38 4.45
N SER A 126 1.06 8.33 5.26
CA SER A 126 1.82 7.15 4.86
C SER A 126 1.19 6.43 3.67
N ILE A 127 -0.14 6.28 3.65
CA ILE A 127 -0.88 5.69 2.53
C ILE A 127 -0.69 6.55 1.26
N ARG A 128 -0.88 7.87 1.37
CA ARG A 128 -0.66 8.80 0.25
C ARG A 128 0.75 8.68 -0.33
N SER A 129 1.76 8.62 0.53
CA SER A 129 3.17 8.46 0.12
C SER A 129 3.41 7.14 -0.62
N MET A 130 2.82 6.04 -0.14
CA MET A 130 2.90 4.73 -0.79
C MET A 130 2.19 4.69 -2.16
N TRP A 131 1.04 5.35 -2.29
CA TRP A 131 0.33 5.46 -3.57
C TRP A 131 1.05 6.37 -4.56
N SER A 132 1.61 7.50 -4.10
CA SER A 132 2.46 8.35 -4.93
C SER A 132 3.65 7.58 -5.50
N LEU A 133 4.30 6.74 -4.67
CA LEU A 133 5.38 5.86 -5.11
C LEU A 133 4.95 4.90 -6.23
N GLN A 134 3.69 4.43 -6.25
CA GLN A 134 3.22 3.52 -7.30
C GLN A 134 3.28 4.14 -8.70
N LEU A 135 3.05 5.45 -8.80
CA LEU A 135 3.15 6.18 -10.07
C LEU A 135 4.60 6.46 -10.42
N GLN A 136 5.41 6.83 -9.44
CA GLN A 136 6.83 7.11 -9.63
C GLN A 136 7.64 5.89 -10.06
N PHE A 137 7.26 4.68 -9.62
CA PHE A 137 7.91 3.47 -10.08
C PHE A 137 7.74 3.21 -11.58
N LEU A 138 6.77 3.85 -12.23
CA LEU A 138 6.53 3.75 -13.67
C LEU A 138 7.37 4.74 -14.49
N GLU A 139 7.97 5.75 -13.86
CA GLU A 139 8.71 6.83 -14.52
C GLU A 139 10.21 6.64 -14.27
N ILE A 140 10.86 5.80 -15.09
CA ILE A 140 12.29 5.47 -14.99
C ILE A 140 13.07 6.30 -16.03
N ASP A 141 13.07 7.62 -15.86
CA ASP A 141 13.55 8.51 -16.93
C ASP A 141 14.98 9.02 -16.67
N ASP A 142 15.41 9.16 -15.41
CA ASP A 142 16.76 9.64 -15.08
C ASP A 142 17.31 9.20 -13.70
N PRO A 143 18.65 9.18 -13.50
CA PRO A 143 19.26 8.76 -12.23
C PRO A 143 18.90 9.59 -10.99
N LYS A 144 18.66 10.90 -11.12
CA LYS A 144 18.26 11.74 -9.97
C LYS A 144 16.86 11.40 -9.50
N SER A 145 15.96 11.08 -10.44
CA SER A 145 14.62 10.58 -10.11
C SER A 145 14.67 9.25 -9.34
N VAL A 146 15.61 8.36 -9.70
CA VAL A 146 15.83 7.09 -8.97
C VAL A 146 16.32 7.35 -7.53
N GLU A 147 17.27 8.25 -7.34
CA GLU A 147 17.76 8.64 -6.01
C GLU A 147 16.64 9.28 -5.16
N ALA A 148 15.83 10.16 -5.76
CA ALA A 148 14.70 10.80 -5.08
C ALA A 148 13.64 9.78 -4.63
N VAL A 149 13.39 8.73 -5.41
CA VAL A 149 12.44 7.67 -5.06
C VAL A 149 13.01 6.75 -3.97
N THR A 150 14.25 6.31 -4.12
CA THR A 150 14.89 5.36 -3.19
C THR A 150 15.21 5.95 -1.82
N SER A 151 15.34 7.28 -1.72
CA SER A 151 15.54 8.01 -0.46
C SER A 151 14.25 8.22 0.34
N ARG A 152 13.06 7.93 -0.22
CA ARG A 152 11.80 8.08 0.51
C ARG A 152 11.71 7.10 1.68
N GLN A 153 11.26 7.58 2.84
CA GLN A 153 11.12 6.78 4.07
C GLN A 153 10.29 5.49 3.86
N LEU A 154 9.25 5.56 3.03
CA LEU A 154 8.35 4.44 2.74
C LEU A 154 8.66 3.74 1.41
N PHE A 155 9.85 3.94 0.82
CA PHE A 155 10.26 3.28 -0.42
C PHE A 155 10.04 1.77 -0.37
N ARG A 156 10.54 1.10 0.68
CA ARG A 156 10.37 -0.36 0.84
C ARG A 156 8.90 -0.77 0.94
N GLY A 157 8.08 -0.05 1.70
CA GLY A 157 6.66 -0.37 1.84
C GLY A 157 5.85 -0.10 0.57
N GLY A 158 6.15 0.98 -0.16
CA GLY A 158 5.59 1.23 -1.48
C GLY A 158 6.01 0.17 -2.49
N PHE A 159 7.27 -0.25 -2.47
CA PHE A 159 7.77 -1.30 -3.35
C PHE A 159 7.16 -2.67 -3.01
N ASP A 160 6.93 -2.98 -1.74
CA ASP A 160 6.23 -4.20 -1.32
C ASP A 160 4.82 -4.26 -1.93
N ILE A 161 4.09 -3.14 -1.98
CA ILE A 161 2.78 -3.04 -2.69
C ILE A 161 2.97 -3.22 -4.19
N PHE A 162 3.97 -2.56 -4.78
CA PHE A 162 4.23 -2.61 -6.22
C PHE A 162 4.55 -4.04 -6.70
N ARG A 163 5.40 -4.75 -5.96
CA ARG A 163 5.71 -6.16 -6.21
C ARG A 163 4.49 -7.06 -6.03
N LEU A 164 3.63 -6.76 -5.06
CA LEU A 164 2.37 -7.47 -4.87
C LEU A 164 1.45 -7.26 -6.08
N ARG A 165 1.29 -6.02 -6.54
CA ARG A 165 0.52 -5.67 -7.74
C ARG A 165 1.03 -6.38 -8.98
N ALA A 166 2.33 -6.47 -9.19
CA ALA A 166 2.89 -7.13 -10.38
C ALA A 166 2.48 -8.60 -10.56
N ARG A 167 2.03 -9.28 -9.48
CA ARG A 167 1.45 -10.63 -9.57
C ARG A 167 0.07 -10.66 -10.24
N PHE A 168 -0.65 -9.54 -10.20
CA PHE A 168 -2.00 -9.37 -10.74
C PHE A 168 -2.01 -8.42 -11.96
N GLU A 169 -0.95 -7.64 -12.13
CA GLU A 169 -0.73 -6.64 -13.17
C GLU A 169 0.62 -6.93 -13.86
N PRO A 170 0.70 -7.94 -14.76
CA PRO A 170 1.98 -8.45 -15.27
C PRO A 170 2.85 -7.42 -16.01
N TYR A 171 2.24 -6.35 -16.53
CA TYR A 171 2.95 -5.26 -17.21
C TYR A 171 3.88 -4.47 -16.25
N LEU A 172 3.70 -4.59 -14.93
CA LEU A 172 4.56 -3.97 -13.92
C LEU A 172 5.90 -4.70 -13.73
N GLU A 173 6.00 -5.94 -14.16
CA GLU A 173 7.13 -6.83 -13.90
C GLU A 173 8.51 -6.26 -14.37
N PRO A 174 8.63 -5.61 -15.54
CA PRO A 174 9.89 -4.95 -15.94
C PRO A 174 10.33 -3.87 -14.95
N PHE A 175 9.38 -3.08 -14.43
CA PHE A 175 9.64 -2.04 -13.44
C PHE A 175 10.05 -2.66 -12.10
N VAL A 176 9.39 -3.73 -11.67
CA VAL A 176 9.77 -4.48 -10.46
C VAL A 176 11.23 -4.94 -10.56
N ARG A 177 11.62 -5.54 -11.69
CA ARG A 177 13.00 -5.96 -11.90
C ARG A 177 14.00 -4.81 -11.85
N PHE A 178 13.64 -3.64 -12.38
CA PHE A 178 14.47 -2.45 -12.32
C PHE A 178 14.70 -1.97 -10.88
N TRP A 179 13.65 -1.89 -10.06
CA TRP A 179 13.71 -1.36 -8.70
C TRP A 179 14.23 -2.37 -7.66
N GLN A 180 14.23 -3.67 -7.97
CA GLN A 180 14.61 -4.75 -7.05
C GLN A 180 16.03 -4.59 -6.46
N PRO A 181 17.09 -4.27 -7.22
CA PRO A 181 18.43 -4.07 -6.65
C PRO A 181 18.48 -2.95 -5.60
N TYR A 182 17.74 -1.86 -5.82
CA TYR A 182 17.65 -0.74 -4.87
C TYR A 182 16.89 -1.13 -3.59
N TYR A 183 15.86 -1.97 -3.72
CA TYR A 183 15.17 -2.56 -2.58
C TYR A 183 16.10 -3.42 -1.73
N ASP A 184 16.88 -4.29 -2.38
CA ASP A 184 17.80 -5.21 -1.70
C ASP A 184 18.90 -4.44 -0.96
N GLU A 185 19.46 -3.41 -1.59
CA GLU A 185 20.43 -2.51 -0.94
C GLU A 185 19.81 -1.79 0.27
N SER A 186 18.59 -1.26 0.14
CA SER A 186 17.86 -0.63 1.24
C SER A 186 17.60 -1.60 2.40
N ALA A 187 17.25 -2.85 2.09
CA ALA A 187 17.03 -3.90 3.08
C ALA A 187 18.33 -4.28 3.81
N ALA A 188 19.45 -4.41 3.09
CA ALA A 188 20.76 -4.69 3.67
C ALA A 188 21.20 -3.56 4.62
N ARG A 189 21.09 -2.30 4.20
CA ARG A 189 21.39 -1.12 5.06
C ARG A 189 20.55 -1.10 6.33
N SER A 190 19.25 -1.40 6.22
CA SER A 190 18.36 -1.47 7.39
C SER A 190 18.74 -2.58 8.36
N LYS A 191 19.19 -3.74 7.85
CA LYS A 191 19.64 -4.87 8.68
C LYS A 191 20.91 -4.50 9.46
N GLN A 192 21.90 -3.95 8.76
CA GLN A 192 23.16 -3.50 9.36
C GLN A 192 22.93 -2.45 10.46
N LYS A 193 22.05 -1.47 10.21
CA LYS A 193 21.71 -0.46 11.22
C LYS A 193 21.06 -1.07 12.47
N ASN A 194 20.21 -2.08 12.30
CA ASN A 194 19.59 -2.77 13.43
C ASN A 194 20.60 -3.58 14.25
N GLU A 195 21.51 -4.30 13.57
CA GLU A 195 22.61 -5.04 14.22
C GLU A 195 23.54 -4.10 15.01
N GLN A 196 23.92 -2.96 14.44
CA GLN A 196 24.72 -1.95 15.12
C GLN A 196 24.01 -1.37 16.36
N ARG A 197 22.69 -1.14 16.27
CA ARG A 197 21.91 -0.67 17.43
C ARG A 197 21.90 -1.71 18.55
N LEU A 198 21.63 -2.97 18.22
CA LEU A 198 21.62 -4.07 19.20
C LEU A 198 23.00 -4.29 19.85
N ALA A 199 24.08 -4.14 19.08
CA ALA A 199 25.44 -4.20 19.62
C ALA A 199 25.69 -3.09 20.65
N LYS A 200 25.31 -1.84 20.33
CA LYS A 200 25.44 -0.70 21.26
C LYS A 200 24.61 -0.85 22.53
N GLU A 201 23.39 -1.39 22.41
CA GLU A 201 22.53 -1.66 23.56
C GLU A 201 23.10 -2.75 24.47
N ARG A 202 23.76 -3.77 23.89
CA ARG A 202 24.44 -4.81 24.65
C ARG A 202 25.70 -4.32 25.37
N ASP A 203 26.48 -3.45 24.73
CA ASP A 203 27.72 -2.92 25.30
C ASP A 203 27.48 -1.83 26.37
N ALA A 204 26.23 -1.35 26.50
CA ALA A 204 25.81 -0.37 27.50
C ALA A 204 25.23 -0.99 28.79
N LEU A 205 25.08 -2.32 28.84
CA LEU A 205 24.63 -3.13 30.00
C LEU A 205 25.83 -3.74 30.72
#